data_AF-A0A2D8LMW5-F1
#
_entry.id   AF-A0A2D8LMW5-F1
#
_cell.length_a   1.000
_cell.length_b   1.000
_cell.length_c   1.000
_cell.angle_alpha   90.00
_cell.angle_beta   90.00
_cell.angle_gamma   90.00
#
_symmetry.space_group_name_H-M   'P 1'
#
loop_
_entity.id
_entity.type
_entity.pdbx_description
1 polymer ?
#
loop_
_entity_poly.entity_id
_entity_poly.type
_entity_poly.pdbx_seq_one_letter_code
_entity_poly.pdbx_strand_id
1 'polypeptide(L)'
;MKVKNKIYNMKITGIPILYYHSIADHEVKNEWSFLSISIRLFKNQMDYLHKNGYYTCNWKELEDHIQGKKQLPEKTVMFHFDDGFLDNWSVVFPIMKEKNFKYSIVVTPE
;
A
#
# COMPACT_ATOMS: atom_id res chain seq x y z
N MET A 1 -5.13 -2.63 38.39
CA MET A 1 -5.83 -2.04 37.23
C MET A 1 -6.39 -3.18 36.37
N LYS A 2 -7.70 -3.34 36.28
CA LYS A 2 -8.33 -4.37 35.42
C LYS A 2 -8.40 -3.85 33.98
N VAL A 3 -7.60 -4.41 33.08
CA VAL A 3 -7.76 -4.18 31.64
C VAL A 3 -9.07 -4.86 31.22
N LYS A 4 -10.10 -4.07 30.92
CA LYS A 4 -11.35 -4.58 30.35
C LYS A 4 -11.06 -5.03 28.92
N ASN A 5 -10.87 -6.32 28.72
CA ASN A 5 -10.84 -6.94 27.40
C ASN A 5 -12.23 -6.81 26.78
N LYS A 6 -12.43 -5.75 26.00
CA LYS A 6 -13.59 -5.63 25.12
C LYS A 6 -13.34 -6.60 23.97
N ILE A 7 -13.97 -7.77 24.01
CA ILE A 7 -13.89 -8.74 22.93
C ILE A 7 -14.69 -8.14 21.77
N TYR A 8 -13.98 -7.51 20.83
CA TYR A 8 -14.57 -7.11 19.57
C TYR A 8 -14.76 -8.39 18.74
N ASN A 9 -16.01 -8.72 18.38
CA ASN A 9 -16.33 -9.70 17.36
C ASN A 9 -15.82 -9.18 16.00
N MET A 10 -14.50 -9.14 15.81
CA MET A 10 -13.90 -8.85 14.51
C MET A 10 -14.02 -10.10 13.67
N LYS A 11 -14.83 -10.02 12.61
CA LYS A 11 -14.68 -10.91 11.47
C LYS A 11 -13.27 -10.63 10.94
N ILE A 12 -12.29 -11.48 11.25
CA ILE A 12 -10.92 -11.30 10.73
C ILE A 12 -10.96 -11.64 9.24
N THR A 13 -11.30 -10.65 8.43
CA THR A 13 -10.93 -10.59 7.02
C THR A 13 -9.55 -9.93 7.00
N GLY A 14 -8.53 -10.63 6.52
CA GLY A 14 -7.18 -10.07 6.45
C GLY A 14 -7.14 -8.76 5.66
N ILE A 15 -6.19 -7.87 5.99
CA ILE A 15 -5.95 -6.65 5.22
C ILE A 15 -4.97 -6.98 4.09
N PRO A 16 -5.35 -6.83 2.81
CA PRO A 16 -4.44 -7.07 1.69
C PRO A 16 -3.29 -6.05 1.69
N ILE A 17 -2.07 -6.55 1.49
CA ILE A 17 -0.88 -5.72 1.22
C ILE A 17 -0.61 -5.81 -0.28
N LEU A 18 -0.78 -4.68 -0.97
CA LEU A 18 -0.47 -4.51 -2.38
C LEU A 18 1.00 -4.15 -2.53
N TYR A 19 1.74 -5.05 -3.14
CA TYR A 19 3.19 -5.04 -3.19
C TYR A 19 3.68 -4.72 -4.60
N TYR A 20 4.65 -3.81 -4.71
CA TYR A 20 5.24 -3.35 -5.97
C TYR A 20 6.76 -3.18 -5.80
N HIS A 21 7.51 -3.26 -6.91
CA HIS A 21 8.91 -2.81 -6.92
C HIS A 21 9.02 -1.51 -7.74
N SER A 22 8.97 -1.63 -9.07
CA SER A 22 9.13 -0.51 -10.01
C SER A 22 7.84 -0.20 -10.77
N ILE A 23 7.59 1.08 -11.02
CA ILE A 23 6.48 1.61 -11.81
C ILE A 23 7.07 2.37 -13.01
N ALA A 24 7.39 1.64 -14.07
CA ALA A 24 8.10 2.16 -15.23
C ALA A 24 7.62 1.49 -16.53
N ASP A 25 7.63 2.28 -17.61
CA ASP A 25 7.44 1.78 -18.96
C ASP A 25 8.81 1.46 -19.57
N HIS A 26 9.04 0.21 -19.95
CA HIS A 26 10.29 -0.24 -20.56
C HIS A 26 10.16 -0.27 -22.08
N GLU A 27 10.94 0.54 -22.80
CA GLU A 27 10.98 0.49 -24.27
C GLU A 27 11.60 -0.82 -24.78
N VAL A 28 12.63 -1.30 -24.07
CA VAL A 28 13.27 -2.60 -24.32
C VAL A 28 13.30 -3.38 -23.01
N LYS A 29 12.78 -4.61 -23.04
CA LYS A 29 12.79 -5.48 -21.85
C LYS A 29 14.20 -5.96 -21.54
N ASN A 30 14.59 -5.87 -20.28
CA ASN A 30 15.79 -6.47 -19.74
C ASN A 30 15.43 -7.54 -18.70
N GLU A 31 16.46 -8.14 -18.10
CA GLU A 31 16.29 -9.22 -17.12
C GLU A 31 15.51 -8.80 -15.87
N TRP A 32 15.41 -7.52 -15.56
CA TRP A 32 14.70 -6.97 -14.39
C TRP A 32 13.31 -6.44 -14.71
N SER A 33 12.92 -6.38 -15.98
CA SER A 33 11.62 -5.83 -16.40
C SER A 33 10.41 -6.59 -15.84
N PHE A 34 10.59 -7.81 -15.31
CA PHE A 34 9.53 -8.57 -14.63
C PHE A 34 9.14 -7.98 -13.26
N LEU A 35 9.98 -7.13 -12.66
CA LEU A 35 9.71 -6.44 -11.40
C LEU A 35 8.88 -5.16 -11.60
N SER A 36 8.68 -4.73 -12.84
CA SER A 36 7.97 -3.48 -13.15
C SER A 36 6.55 -3.71 -13.64
N ILE A 37 5.66 -2.78 -13.29
CA ILE A 37 4.38 -2.60 -13.99
C ILE A 37 4.35 -1.25 -14.72
N SER A 38 3.54 -1.17 -15.78
CA SER A 38 3.40 0.08 -16.54
C SER A 38 2.76 1.18 -15.72
N ILE A 39 3.14 2.43 -16.00
CA ILE A 39 2.60 3.62 -15.32
C ILE A 39 1.08 3.69 -15.52
N ARG A 40 0.63 3.35 -16.74
CA ARG A 40 -0.81 3.30 -17.07
C ARG A 40 -1.57 2.29 -16.21
N LEU A 41 -1.03 1.08 -16.04
CA LEU A 41 -1.70 0.05 -15.24
C LEU A 41 -1.75 0.46 -13.76
N PHE A 42 -0.66 1.01 -13.23
CA PHE A 42 -0.61 1.50 -11.86
C PHE A 42 -1.66 2.61 -11.62
N LYS A 43 -1.74 3.61 -12.50
CA LYS A 43 -2.77 4.67 -12.42
C LYS A 43 -4.18 4.11 -12.41
N ASN A 44 -4.48 3.17 -13.31
CA ASN A 44 -5.79 2.53 -13.35
C ASN A 44 -6.13 1.79 -12.04
N GLN A 45 -5.16 1.12 -11.43
CA GLN A 45 -5.34 0.47 -10.13
C GLN A 45 -5.63 1.51 -9.03
N MET A 46 -4.88 2.62 -9.00
CA MET A 46 -5.08 3.67 -8.00
C MET A 46 -6.44 4.38 -8.18
N ASP A 47 -6.84 4.65 -9.42
CA ASP A 47 -8.14 5.23 -9.75
C ASP A 47 -9.29 4.31 -9.33
N TYR A 48 -9.16 3.01 -9.59
CA TYR A 48 -10.13 2.02 -9.14
C TYR A 48 -10.29 2.05 -7.61
N LEU A 49 -9.20 1.99 -6.86
CA LEU A 49 -9.24 1.99 -5.39
C LEU A 49 -9.85 3.29 -4.85
N HIS A 50 -9.46 4.43 -5.41
CA HIS A 50 -9.95 5.74 -4.98
C HIS A 50 -11.45 5.87 -5.26
N LYS A 51 -11.90 5.54 -6.47
CA LYS A 51 -13.32 5.58 -6.88
C LYS A 51 -14.19 4.64 -6.05
N ASN A 52 -13.65 3.51 -5.59
CA ASN A 52 -14.39 2.51 -4.79
C ASN A 52 -14.33 2.75 -3.28
N GLY A 53 -13.74 3.87 -2.84
CA GLY A 53 -13.71 4.30 -1.45
C GLY A 53 -12.80 3.46 -0.55
N TYR A 54 -11.69 2.96 -1.09
CA TYR A 54 -10.71 2.25 -0.30
C TYR A 54 -9.94 3.19 0.63
N TYR A 55 -9.77 2.74 1.86
CA TYR A 55 -8.85 3.34 2.82
C TYR A 55 -7.48 2.71 2.67
N THR A 56 -6.43 3.52 2.79
CA THR A 56 -5.04 3.04 2.80
C THR A 56 -4.46 3.23 4.19
N CYS A 57 -3.96 2.16 4.81
CA CYS A 57 -3.29 2.22 6.11
C CYS A 57 -1.77 2.25 5.96
N ASN A 58 -1.08 2.73 7.00
CA ASN A 58 0.36 2.56 7.15
C ASN A 58 0.67 1.47 8.19
N TRP A 59 1.96 1.14 8.36
CA TRP A 59 2.42 0.11 9.30
C TRP A 59 1.93 0.34 10.74
N LYS A 60 1.95 1.58 11.22
CA LYS A 60 1.50 1.91 12.58
C LYS A 60 0.02 1.62 12.77
N GLU A 61 -0.80 1.99 11.80
CA GLU A 61 -2.24 1.76 11.82
C GLU A 61 -2.60 0.27 11.69
N LEU A 62 -1.84 -0.47 10.87
CA LEU A 62 -1.96 -1.93 10.77
C LEU A 62 -1.58 -2.61 12.09
N GLU A 63 -0.48 -2.21 12.72
CA GLU A 63 -0.05 -2.72 14.02
C GLU A 63 -1.12 -2.45 15.10
N ASP A 64 -1.62 -1.21 15.18
CA ASP A 64 -2.67 -0.86 16.14
C ASP A 64 -3.96 -1.65 15.87
N HIS A 65 -4.25 -1.98 14.62
CA HIS A 65 -5.38 -2.83 14.27
C HIS A 65 -5.23 -4.27 14.76
N ILE A 66 -4.08 -4.88 14.50
CA ILE A 66 -3.75 -6.24 14.96
C ILE A 66 -3.78 -6.33 16.49
N GLN A 67 -3.31 -5.29 17.18
CA GLN A 67 -3.31 -5.21 18.64
C GLN A 67 -4.69 -4.85 19.23
N GLY A 68 -5.72 -4.65 18.41
CA GLY A 68 -7.07 -4.27 18.86
C GLY A 68 -7.19 -2.84 19.39
N LYS A 69 -6.19 -1.99 19.15
CA LYS A 69 -6.15 -0.58 19.56
C LYS A 69 -6.89 0.34 18.59
N LYS A 70 -7.02 -0.06 17.33
CA LYS A 70 -7.67 0.73 16.27
C LYS A 70 -8.54 -0.15 15.36
N GLN A 71 -9.77 0.27 15.09
CA GLN A 71 -10.54 -0.32 14.01
C GLN A 71 -10.22 0.39 12.70
N LEU A 72 -10.00 -0.39 11.64
CA LEU A 72 -9.81 0.12 10.29
C LEU A 72 -11.10 -0.10 9.47
N PRO A 73 -11.38 0.75 8.46
CA PRO A 73 -12.52 0.54 7.58
C PRO A 73 -12.49 -0.84 6.92
N GLU A 74 -13.65 -1.42 6.61
CA GLU A 74 -13.75 -2.74 5.97
C GLU A 74 -12.99 -2.80 4.63
N LYS A 75 -13.07 -1.72 3.83
CA LYS A 75 -12.31 -1.57 2.58
C LYS A 75 -10.91 -0.99 2.81
N THR A 76 -10.10 -1.64 3.62
CA THR A 76 -8.71 -1.23 3.85
C THR A 76 -7.73 -2.06 3.02
N VAL A 77 -6.78 -1.39 2.39
CA VAL A 77 -5.57 -2.00 1.79
C VAL A 77 -4.33 -1.31 2.32
N MET A 78 -3.18 -1.96 2.22
CA MET A 78 -1.88 -1.35 2.48
C MET A 78 -1.04 -1.36 1.21
N PHE A 79 -0.27 -0.30 0.97
CA PHE A 79 0.71 -0.25 -0.11
C PHE A 79 2.13 -0.42 0.42
N HIS A 80 2.89 -1.27 -0.27
CA HIS A 80 4.30 -1.52 -0.01
C HIS A 80 5.09 -1.48 -1.32
N PHE A 81 6.16 -0.70 -1.31
CA PHE A 81 7.11 -0.58 -2.42
C PHE A 81 8.49 -1.00 -1.93
N ASP A 82 9.12 -1.93 -2.63
CA ASP A 82 10.45 -2.43 -2.29
C ASP A 82 11.55 -1.75 -3.12
N ASP A 83 12.80 -1.95 -2.70
CA ASP A 83 14.06 -1.51 -3.31
C ASP A 83 14.33 0.01 -3.31
N GLY A 84 13.32 0.86 -3.20
CA GLY A 84 13.52 2.30 -3.19
C GLY A 84 13.94 2.88 -4.55
N PHE A 85 13.43 2.31 -5.64
CA PHE A 85 13.69 2.80 -6.99
C PHE A 85 13.33 4.29 -7.14
N LEU A 86 14.03 5.00 -8.03
CA LEU A 86 13.79 6.43 -8.29
C LEU A 86 12.33 6.72 -8.72
N ASP A 87 11.68 5.77 -9.39
CA ASP A 87 10.27 5.87 -9.79
C ASP A 87 9.30 5.90 -8.60
N ASN A 88 9.71 5.43 -7.42
CA ASN A 88 8.93 5.56 -6.19
C ASN A 88 8.76 7.05 -5.80
N TRP A 89 9.72 7.90 -6.19
CA TRP A 89 9.62 9.35 -6.04
C TRP A 89 9.03 10.03 -7.28
N SER A 90 9.58 9.75 -8.47
CA SER A 90 9.21 10.51 -9.68
C SER A 90 7.82 10.15 -10.24
N VAL A 91 7.32 8.94 -9.97
CA VAL A 91 6.02 8.44 -10.47
C VAL A 91 5.03 8.18 -9.33
N VAL A 92 5.42 7.40 -8.32
CA VAL A 92 4.50 6.95 -7.27
C VAL A 92 4.06 8.10 -6.36
N PHE A 93 5.00 8.89 -5.81
CA PHE A 93 4.67 10.00 -4.91
C PHE A 93 3.59 10.96 -5.44
N PRO A 94 3.67 11.53 -6.66
CA PRO A 94 2.64 12.45 -7.13
C PRO A 94 1.25 11.78 -7.28
N ILE A 95 1.19 10.52 -7.74
CA ILE A 95 -0.07 9.77 -7.89
C ILE A 95 -0.71 9.48 -6.53
N MET A 96 0.09 9.01 -5.57
CA MET A 96 -0.39 8.70 -4.23
C MET A 96 -0.84 9.96 -3.49
N LYS A 97 -0.10 11.07 -3.65
CA LYS A 97 -0.44 12.38 -3.08
C LYS A 97 -1.76 12.92 -3.60
N GLU A 98 -2.01 12.83 -4.92
CA GLU A 98 -3.27 13.25 -5.55
C GLU A 98 -4.48 12.55 -4.91
N LYS A 99 -4.32 11.27 -4.57
CA LYS A 99 -5.40 10.42 -4.04
C LYS A 99 -5.46 10.36 -2.51
N ASN A 100 -4.57 11.09 -1.84
CA ASN A 100 -4.38 11.07 -0.40
C ASN A 100 -4.18 9.64 0.15
N PHE A 101 -3.43 8.82 -0.58
CA PHE A 101 -3.11 7.46 -0.19
C PHE A 101 -1.84 7.39 0.66
N LYS A 102 -1.91 6.62 1.74
CA LYS A 102 -0.77 6.22 2.56
C LYS A 102 -0.10 5.02 1.91
N TYR A 103 1.23 4.98 2.00
CA TYR A 103 2.05 3.90 1.49
C TYR A 103 3.36 3.84 2.26
N SER A 104 4.10 2.75 2.07
CA SER A 104 5.42 2.55 2.62
C SER A 104 6.40 2.22 1.51
N ILE A 105 7.61 2.76 1.60
CA ILE A 105 8.75 2.38 0.77
C ILE A 105 9.79 1.78 1.71
N VAL A 106 10.28 0.59 1.40
CA VAL A 106 11.50 0.05 2.00
C VAL A 106 12.64 0.35 1.06
N VAL A 107 13.61 1.10 1.56
CA VAL A 107 14.87 1.32 0.85
C VAL A 107 15.79 0.19 1.26
N THR A 108 16.40 -0.47 0.29
CA THR A 108 17.45 -1.46 0.50
C THR A 108 18.80 -0.74 0.36
N PRO A 109 19.35 -0.15 1.44
CA PRO A 109 20.75 0.25 1.43
C PRO A 109 21.58 -1.03 1.32
N GLU A 110 22.62 -1.00 0.48
CA GLU A 110 23.56 -2.10 0.21
C GLU A 110 23.73 -3.15 1.31
#